data_AF-A0A9P8UER9-F1
#
_entry.id   AF-A0A9P8UER9-F1
#
_cell.length_a   1.000
_cell.length_b   1.000
_cell.length_c   1.000
_cell.angle_alpha   90.00
_cell.angle_beta   90.00
_cell.angle_gamma   90.00
#
_symmetry.space_group_name_H-M   'P 1'
#
loop_
_entity.id
_entity.type
_entity.pdbx_description
1 polymer ?
#
loop_
_entity_poly.entity_id
_entity_poly.type
_entity_poly.pdbx_seq_one_letter_code
_entity_poly.pdbx_strand_id
1 'polypeptide(L)'
;MDAIWECNQVRPTGEFKSDIENVWTLLVFFVPSCIAIAALLVHYAFLHKPLDQLTWWDVNPVDVVVLQWFRDTLGRLGVSFGYLDRRDKDDGFRAAFDQFMLTLADVHVGFGLAILAYGFSSLLQGFTAYDWWLMVGLAWFAVTTNLVMLIGLRDFLQYHPGKRAWRLCLIVGLIAVLAFCMVPISGVRRAMTAYGHGSKHDILATNILCFFPGREEGPLVEELGQATLGWSTIAGCLGLVVALAVVTITLERRNGILRTWIEHYRGEMRESFSSDQNLCIRCEQRFILLVMRPCVALWLIIRAYLDILNSVLAQLSCAVALLAWVTLRFLDLLQLQHFGKSETSIELAHFIAFIMLLAPLKSLVEYIYTACRKFQGFRFRIRWPSWRNSSRGQYQPCESVADESDYGETGASEEADKLLSGSSRTSSRRRTGLKLPMRFKFYLETEWYVKAVPVAGVSCLAQLILMFILATVGGELPIVAVSHLAPWFVAFAPSQVVLFILAAMVIEEKGRSTESKRVAYWVSSVIFGAASVASAVDSIYGLGGFPMSYIGMATLALMIVTYVLYGCISKPGSLAKGKGVSDGGMDEESALLGSKVQVKIPVRRSKRYQAHTRRLSKQSIKDYGTMVKPSN
;
A
#
# COMPACT_ATOMS: atom_id res chain seq x y z
N MET A 1 20.44 -40.49 32.18
CA MET A 1 19.51 -40.60 31.03
C MET A 1 20.20 -39.94 29.83
N ASP A 2 21.34 -40.49 29.42
CA ASP A 2 22.10 -39.99 28.28
C ASP A 2 21.92 -40.99 27.13
N ALA A 3 20.70 -41.06 26.61
CA ALA A 3 20.50 -41.70 25.32
C ALA A 3 21.10 -40.75 24.28
N ILE A 4 22.38 -40.95 23.98
CA ILE A 4 23.05 -40.29 22.86
C ILE A 4 22.32 -40.73 21.61
N TRP A 5 21.58 -39.81 21.00
CA TRP A 5 20.86 -40.09 19.75
C TRP A 5 21.88 -40.21 18.63
N GLU A 6 22.13 -41.44 18.17
CA GLU A 6 22.96 -41.66 16.99
C GLU A 6 22.18 -41.25 15.74
N CYS A 7 22.58 -40.13 15.12
CA CYS A 7 21.98 -39.61 13.90
C CYS A 7 22.11 -40.55 12.67
N ASN A 8 22.88 -41.64 12.81
CA ASN A 8 23.14 -42.61 11.75
C ASN A 8 22.25 -43.86 11.84
N GLN A 9 21.53 -44.09 12.95
CA GLN A 9 20.64 -45.25 13.08
C GLN A 9 19.21 -44.86 12.73
N VAL A 10 18.76 -45.25 11.53
CA VAL A 10 17.33 -45.27 11.18
C VAL A 10 16.66 -46.25 12.15
N ARG A 11 15.89 -45.74 13.12
CA ARG A 11 15.11 -46.64 13.99
C ARG A 11 14.14 -47.44 13.10
N PRO A 12 13.94 -48.74 13.37
CA PRO A 12 12.81 -49.44 12.80
C PRO A 12 11.54 -48.68 13.20
N THR A 13 10.69 -48.42 12.21
CA THR A 13 9.42 -47.68 12.22
C THR A 13 8.35 -48.35 13.11
N GLY A 14 8.70 -48.64 14.36
CA GLY A 14 7.81 -49.18 15.37
C GLY A 14 6.76 -48.13 15.77
N GLU A 15 5.64 -48.15 15.05
CA GLU A 15 4.28 -47.78 15.45
C GLU A 15 3.98 -46.38 16.00
N PHE A 16 4.93 -45.45 16.12
CA PHE A 16 4.57 -44.05 16.41
C PHE A 16 4.14 -43.34 15.13
N LYS A 17 2.93 -43.67 14.66
CA LYS A 17 2.25 -42.91 13.60
C LYS A 17 1.82 -41.58 14.19
N SER A 18 2.49 -40.51 13.79
CA SER A 18 2.17 -39.14 14.20
C SER A 18 0.75 -38.79 13.75
N ASP A 19 -0.13 -38.42 14.69
CA ASP A 19 -1.50 -37.96 14.41
C ASP A 19 -1.54 -36.71 13.49
N ILE A 20 -0.39 -36.06 13.25
CA ILE A 20 -0.26 -34.89 12.39
C ILE A 20 -0.37 -35.27 10.92
N GLU A 21 0.02 -36.48 10.52
CA GLU A 21 -0.01 -36.90 9.11
C GLU A 21 -1.44 -37.06 8.54
N ASN A 22 -2.46 -36.92 9.39
CA ASN A 22 -3.85 -37.01 9.00
C ASN A 22 -4.24 -35.86 8.06
N VAL A 23 -4.77 -36.22 6.88
CA VAL A 23 -5.28 -35.28 5.85
C VAL A 23 -6.25 -34.24 6.42
N TRP A 24 -7.01 -34.64 7.44
CA TRP A 24 -7.94 -33.75 8.13
C TRP A 24 -7.26 -32.65 8.93
N THR A 25 -6.15 -32.95 9.62
CA THR A 25 -5.34 -31.93 10.29
C THR A 25 -4.89 -30.89 9.27
N LEU A 26 -4.50 -31.32 8.07
CA LEU A 26 -4.12 -30.44 6.98
C LEU A 26 -5.27 -29.53 6.54
N LEU A 27 -6.45 -30.13 6.29
CA LEU A 27 -7.64 -29.39 5.89
C LEU A 27 -8.06 -28.35 6.93
N VAL A 28 -7.87 -28.65 8.22
CA VAL A 28 -8.27 -27.77 9.33
C VAL A 28 -7.43 -26.50 9.40
N PHE A 29 -6.18 -26.51 8.97
CA PHE A 29 -5.37 -25.29 8.87
C PHE A 29 -5.50 -24.62 7.50
N PHE A 30 -5.54 -25.42 6.42
CA PHE A 30 -5.57 -24.92 5.06
C PHE A 30 -6.91 -24.26 4.69
N VAL A 31 -8.03 -24.92 4.97
CA VAL A 31 -9.37 -24.44 4.58
C VAL A 31 -9.70 -23.08 5.22
N PRO A 32 -9.48 -22.89 6.53
CA PRO A 32 -9.62 -21.58 7.16
C PRO A 32 -8.75 -20.48 6.57
N SER A 33 -7.51 -20.79 6.19
CA SER A 33 -6.62 -19.82 5.56
C SER A 33 -7.21 -19.34 4.23
N CYS A 34 -7.78 -20.26 3.44
CA CYS A 34 -8.50 -19.93 2.22
C CYS A 34 -9.77 -19.11 2.49
N ILE A 35 -10.57 -19.54 3.48
CA ILE A 35 -11.79 -18.84 3.90
C ILE A 35 -11.47 -17.43 4.38
N ALA A 36 -10.38 -17.23 5.14
CA ALA A 36 -9.93 -15.94 5.62
C ALA A 36 -9.59 -15.00 4.46
N ILE A 37 -8.85 -15.48 3.45
CA ILE A 37 -8.51 -14.67 2.28
C ILE A 37 -9.76 -14.35 1.46
N ALA A 38 -10.66 -15.32 1.27
CA ALA A 38 -11.94 -15.07 0.61
C ALA A 38 -12.78 -14.04 1.38
N ALA A 39 -12.83 -14.14 2.72
CA ALA A 39 -13.50 -13.19 3.58
C ALA A 39 -12.87 -11.79 3.48
N LEU A 40 -11.53 -11.68 3.46
CA LEU A 40 -10.85 -10.41 3.26
C LEU A 40 -11.11 -9.81 1.87
N LEU A 41 -11.16 -10.63 0.81
CA LEU A 41 -11.52 -10.19 -0.54
C LEU A 41 -12.95 -9.64 -0.58
N VAL A 42 -13.90 -10.35 0.03
CA VAL A 42 -15.30 -9.91 0.17
C VAL A 42 -15.36 -8.61 0.98
N HIS A 43 -14.62 -8.53 2.08
CA HIS A 43 -14.55 -7.33 2.90
C HIS A 43 -13.99 -6.13 2.12
N TYR A 44 -12.89 -6.32 1.40
CA TYR A 44 -12.26 -5.28 0.59
C TYR A 44 -13.19 -4.81 -0.54
N ALA A 45 -13.75 -5.73 -1.32
CA ALA A 45 -14.61 -5.40 -2.45
C ALA A 45 -15.91 -4.70 -2.02
N PHE A 46 -16.58 -5.22 -1.00
CA PHE A 46 -17.96 -4.85 -0.67
C PHE A 46 -18.10 -4.00 0.59
N LEU A 47 -17.32 -4.27 1.64
CA LEU A 47 -17.48 -3.63 2.95
C LEU A 47 -16.58 -2.42 3.14
N HIS A 48 -15.41 -2.37 2.49
CA HIS A 48 -14.49 -1.24 2.60
C HIS A 48 -15.12 0.03 2.02
N LYS A 49 -15.30 1.03 2.89
CA LYS A 49 -15.86 2.34 2.56
C LYS A 49 -14.72 3.35 2.45
N PRO A 50 -14.32 3.74 1.23
CA PRO A 50 -13.28 4.75 1.08
C PRO A 50 -13.75 6.18 1.40
N LEU A 51 -15.04 6.42 1.72
CA LEU A 51 -15.63 7.75 1.61
C LEU A 51 -16.71 8.09 2.65
N ASP A 52 -16.62 7.61 3.90
CA ASP A 52 -17.49 8.17 4.94
C ASP A 52 -17.04 9.61 5.26
N GLN A 53 -17.96 10.56 5.05
CA GLN A 53 -17.72 12.01 4.95
C GLN A 53 -17.04 12.68 6.16
N LEU A 54 -16.88 11.99 7.29
CA LEU A 54 -16.33 12.58 8.50
C LEU A 54 -14.80 12.47 8.61
N THR A 55 -14.14 11.57 7.87
CA THR A 55 -12.69 11.31 8.01
C THR A 55 -12.01 11.07 6.66
N TRP A 56 -12.08 12.05 5.76
CA TRP A 56 -11.44 12.00 4.43
C TRP A 56 -9.91 11.84 4.51
N TRP A 57 -9.34 12.07 5.69
CA TRP A 57 -7.91 12.11 5.95
C TRP A 57 -7.26 10.75 6.23
N ASP A 58 -8.05 9.68 6.38
CA ASP A 58 -7.55 8.36 6.81
C ASP A 58 -7.68 7.27 5.73
N VAL A 59 -8.29 7.58 4.58
CA VAL A 59 -8.45 6.61 3.49
C VAL A 59 -7.27 6.66 2.54
N ASN A 60 -6.74 5.48 2.24
CA ASN A 60 -5.64 5.34 1.30
C ASN A 60 -6.08 5.66 -0.14
N PRO A 61 -5.45 6.61 -0.83
CA PRO A 61 -5.84 7.00 -2.19
C PRO A 61 -5.74 5.83 -3.19
N VAL A 62 -4.80 4.90 -2.97
CA VAL A 62 -4.61 3.74 -3.85
C VAL A 62 -5.84 2.83 -3.81
N ASP A 63 -6.34 2.55 -2.61
CA ASP A 63 -7.53 1.70 -2.43
C ASP A 63 -8.77 2.34 -3.04
N VAL A 64 -8.93 3.67 -2.94
CA VAL A 64 -10.06 4.38 -3.57
C VAL A 64 -10.06 4.19 -5.08
N VAL A 65 -8.91 4.41 -5.73
CA VAL A 65 -8.81 4.32 -7.19
C VAL A 65 -9.03 2.88 -7.65
N VAL A 66 -8.44 1.90 -6.96
CA VAL A 66 -8.58 0.49 -7.32
C VAL A 66 -10.00 -0.01 -7.11
N LEU A 67 -10.65 0.34 -5.99
CA LEU A 67 -12.03 -0.04 -5.71
C LEU A 67 -13.00 0.63 -6.68
N GLN A 68 -12.79 1.90 -7.02
CA GLN A 68 -13.60 2.58 -8.02
C GLN A 68 -13.46 1.90 -9.38
N TRP A 69 -12.23 1.63 -9.82
CA TRP A 69 -11.98 0.91 -11.08
C TRP A 69 -12.63 -0.49 -11.08
N PHE A 70 -12.51 -1.23 -9.99
CA PHE A 70 -13.09 -2.57 -9.84
C PHE A 70 -14.63 -2.53 -9.91
N ARG A 71 -15.25 -1.61 -9.16
CA ARG A 71 -16.71 -1.42 -9.14
C ARG A 71 -17.25 -0.94 -10.49
N ASP A 72 -16.57 -0.01 -11.15
CA ASP A 72 -16.93 0.46 -12.49
C ASP A 72 -16.81 -0.65 -13.54
N THR A 73 -15.85 -1.56 -13.37
CA THR A 73 -15.66 -2.72 -14.26
C THR A 73 -16.76 -3.75 -14.06
N LEU A 74 -17.11 -4.07 -12.81
CA LEU A 74 -18.24 -4.96 -12.48
C LEU A 74 -19.60 -4.38 -12.90
N GLY A 75 -19.79 -3.07 -12.75
CA GLY A 75 -20.99 -2.39 -13.24
C GLY A 75 -21.15 -2.51 -14.75
N ARG A 76 -20.04 -2.44 -15.50
CA ARG A 76 -20.02 -2.68 -16.96
C ARG A 76 -20.31 -4.14 -17.34
N LEU A 77 -20.02 -5.09 -16.45
CA LEU A 77 -20.39 -6.50 -16.61
C LEU A 77 -21.87 -6.79 -16.24
N GLY A 78 -22.65 -5.77 -15.88
CA GLY A 78 -24.06 -5.92 -15.51
C GLY A 78 -24.27 -6.34 -14.05
N VAL A 79 -23.22 -6.45 -13.25
CA VAL A 79 -23.32 -6.72 -11.81
C VAL A 79 -23.60 -5.40 -11.10
N SER A 80 -24.88 -5.03 -11.02
CA SER A 80 -25.29 -3.84 -10.28
C SER A 80 -25.28 -4.11 -8.78
N PHE A 81 -24.40 -3.41 -8.05
CA PHE A 81 -24.34 -3.45 -6.59
C PHE A 81 -25.29 -2.49 -5.90
N GLY A 82 -26.31 -1.97 -6.61
CA GLY A 82 -27.27 -1.01 -6.04
C GLY A 82 -28.01 -1.54 -4.80
N TYR A 83 -28.07 -2.86 -4.61
CA TYR A 83 -28.63 -3.46 -3.37
C TYR A 83 -27.70 -3.29 -2.16
N LEU A 84 -26.38 -3.38 -2.35
CA LEU A 84 -25.38 -3.17 -1.29
C LEU A 84 -25.16 -1.69 -0.97
N ASP A 85 -25.57 -0.78 -1.86
CA ASP A 85 -25.47 0.66 -1.66
C ASP A 85 -26.65 1.23 -0.83
N ARG A 86 -27.69 0.43 -0.56
CA ARG A 86 -28.83 0.81 0.29
C ARG A 86 -28.47 0.63 1.78
N ARG A 87 -27.49 1.43 2.21
CA ARG A 87 -26.47 1.12 3.23
C ARG A 87 -26.75 1.56 4.66
N ASP A 88 -27.87 2.23 4.94
CA ASP A 88 -28.21 2.73 6.29
C ASP A 88 -28.85 1.67 7.22
N LYS A 89 -29.05 0.43 6.76
CA LYS A 89 -29.69 -0.64 7.56
C LYS A 89 -28.82 -1.88 7.80
N ASP A 90 -27.59 -1.90 7.29
CA ASP A 90 -26.76 -3.11 7.23
C ASP A 90 -25.66 -3.21 8.31
N ASP A 91 -25.71 -2.38 9.35
CA ASP A 91 -24.81 -2.48 10.52
C ASP A 91 -24.80 -3.89 11.12
N GLY A 92 -25.92 -4.61 11.04
CA GLY A 92 -26.04 -5.99 11.51
C GLY A 92 -25.17 -6.98 10.72
N PHE A 93 -25.05 -6.85 9.39
CA PHE A 93 -24.22 -7.76 8.59
C PHE A 93 -22.74 -7.53 8.89
N ARG A 94 -22.32 -6.26 8.92
CA ARG A 94 -20.93 -5.89 9.23
C ARG A 94 -20.54 -6.39 10.61
N ALA A 95 -21.38 -6.19 11.63
CA ALA A 95 -21.14 -6.70 12.98
C ALA A 95 -21.05 -8.23 13.02
N ALA A 96 -21.93 -8.95 12.32
CA ALA A 96 -21.90 -10.42 12.25
C ALA A 96 -20.64 -10.93 11.53
N PHE A 97 -20.21 -10.24 10.48
CA PHE A 97 -19.02 -10.55 9.69
C PHE A 97 -17.73 -10.27 10.48
N ASP A 98 -17.65 -9.14 11.18
CA ASP A 98 -16.53 -8.82 12.07
C ASP A 98 -16.44 -9.86 13.20
N GLN A 99 -17.58 -10.29 13.77
CA GLN A 99 -17.61 -11.36 14.76
C GLN A 99 -17.15 -12.72 14.21
N PHE A 100 -17.52 -13.05 12.96
CA PHE A 100 -17.03 -14.25 12.26
C PHE A 100 -15.50 -14.20 12.10
N MET A 101 -14.97 -13.09 11.61
CA MET A 101 -13.52 -12.89 11.44
C MET A 101 -12.78 -12.96 12.78
N LEU A 102 -13.35 -12.35 13.83
CA LEU A 102 -12.78 -12.34 15.18
C LEU A 102 -12.67 -13.76 15.74
N THR A 103 -13.75 -14.54 15.66
CA THR A 103 -13.80 -15.92 16.18
C THR A 103 -12.91 -16.86 15.38
N LEU A 104 -12.91 -16.74 14.04
CA LEU A 104 -12.03 -17.53 13.19
C LEU A 104 -10.55 -17.26 13.48
N ALA A 105 -10.17 -16.00 13.73
CA ALA A 105 -8.81 -15.63 14.17
C ALA A 105 -8.44 -16.28 15.50
N ASP A 106 -9.27 -16.13 16.54
CA ASP A 106 -8.97 -16.61 17.90
C ASP A 106 -8.77 -18.14 17.92
N VAL A 107 -9.62 -18.88 17.20
CA VAL A 107 -9.50 -20.34 17.03
C VAL A 107 -8.17 -20.70 16.34
N HIS A 108 -7.77 -19.96 15.30
CA HIS A 108 -6.54 -20.24 14.56
C HIS A 108 -5.26 -19.89 15.31
N VAL A 109 -5.26 -18.82 16.11
CA VAL A 109 -4.12 -18.57 17.02
C VAL A 109 -3.95 -19.72 17.98
N GLY A 110 -5.05 -20.19 18.57
CA GLY A 110 -5.05 -21.34 19.48
C GLY A 110 -4.47 -22.59 18.82
N PHE A 111 -4.92 -22.92 17.62
CA PHE A 111 -4.38 -24.06 16.85
C PHE A 111 -2.90 -23.90 16.48
N GLY A 112 -2.48 -22.71 16.05
CA GLY A 112 -1.07 -22.43 15.75
C GLY A 112 -0.16 -22.58 16.96
N LEU A 113 -0.61 -22.14 18.14
CA LEU A 113 0.14 -22.33 19.39
C LEU A 113 0.14 -23.79 19.83
N ALA A 114 -0.99 -24.49 19.72
CA ALA A 114 -1.11 -25.89 20.11
C ALA A 114 -0.23 -26.80 19.25
N ILE A 115 -0.19 -26.61 17.93
CA ILE A 115 0.62 -27.44 17.04
C ILE A 115 2.12 -27.22 17.26
N LEU A 116 2.54 -25.97 17.52
CA LEU A 116 3.92 -25.69 17.90
C LEU A 116 4.27 -26.33 19.24
N ALA A 117 3.42 -26.14 20.26
CA ALA A 117 3.64 -26.74 21.58
C ALA A 117 3.76 -28.27 21.49
N TYR A 118 2.89 -28.90 20.70
CA TYR A 118 2.95 -30.33 20.41
C TYR A 118 4.26 -30.73 19.71
N GLY A 119 4.68 -29.97 18.69
CA GLY A 119 5.94 -30.20 17.99
C GLY A 119 7.14 -30.15 18.94
N PHE A 120 7.20 -29.15 19.82
CA PHE A 120 8.28 -29.01 20.80
C PHE A 120 8.24 -30.10 21.88
N SER A 121 7.07 -30.50 22.38
CA SER A 121 6.98 -31.60 23.35
C SER A 121 7.38 -32.95 22.75
N SER A 122 7.14 -33.12 21.44
CA SER A 122 7.42 -34.36 20.72
C SER A 122 8.87 -34.50 20.26
N LEU A 123 9.66 -33.41 20.29
CA LEU A 123 11.09 -33.46 19.93
C LEU A 123 11.87 -34.53 20.71
N LEU A 124 11.59 -34.66 22.01
CA LEU A 124 12.25 -35.63 22.88
C LEU A 124 11.86 -37.09 22.59
N GLN A 125 10.73 -37.30 21.92
CA GLN A 125 10.18 -38.63 21.63
C GLN A 125 10.69 -39.19 20.29
N GLY A 126 11.42 -38.39 19.50
CA GLY A 126 11.99 -38.83 18.22
C GLY A 126 11.20 -38.34 17.01
N PHE A 127 10.87 -37.04 16.99
CA PHE A 127 10.12 -36.43 15.89
C PHE A 127 10.91 -36.47 14.57
N THR A 128 10.27 -36.94 13.50
CA THR A 128 10.92 -37.03 12.20
C THR A 128 11.09 -35.64 11.58
N ALA A 129 12.05 -35.51 10.66
CA ALA A 129 12.24 -34.27 9.91
C ALA A 129 11.02 -33.93 9.03
N TYR A 130 10.33 -34.96 8.52
CA TYR A 130 9.05 -34.80 7.82
C TYR A 130 7.97 -34.20 8.72
N ASP A 131 7.71 -34.80 9.88
CA ASP A 131 6.70 -34.32 10.82
C ASP A 131 6.98 -32.88 11.27
N TRP A 132 8.26 -32.54 11.48
CA TRP A 132 8.67 -31.17 11.79
C TRP A 132 8.34 -30.19 10.69
N TRP A 133 8.65 -30.53 9.44
CA TRP A 133 8.32 -29.67 8.32
C TRP A 133 6.80 -29.52 8.16
N LEU A 134 6.06 -30.62 8.30
CA LEU A 134 4.60 -30.63 8.25
C LEU A 134 4.01 -29.68 9.31
N MET A 135 4.45 -29.83 10.56
CA MET A 135 4.08 -28.99 11.70
C MET A 135 4.36 -27.51 11.45
N VAL A 136 5.55 -27.18 10.95
CA VAL A 136 5.92 -25.79 10.62
C VAL A 136 5.01 -25.23 9.52
N GLY A 137 4.69 -26.02 8.50
CA GLY A 137 3.74 -25.64 7.45
C GLY A 137 2.34 -25.32 8.00
N LEU A 138 1.81 -26.16 8.91
CA LEU A 138 0.53 -25.93 9.58
C LEU A 138 0.53 -24.63 10.41
N ALA A 139 1.60 -24.39 11.16
CA ALA A 139 1.76 -23.16 11.92
C ALA A 139 1.83 -21.91 11.02
N TRP A 140 2.45 -21.99 9.83
CA TRP A 140 2.44 -20.91 8.84
C TRP A 140 1.04 -20.61 8.28
N PHE A 141 0.19 -21.62 8.09
CA PHE A 141 -1.22 -21.40 7.74
C PHE A 141 -1.97 -20.65 8.84
N ALA A 142 -1.74 -21.00 10.11
CA ALA A 142 -2.32 -20.29 11.24
C ALA A 142 -1.85 -18.82 11.30
N VAL A 143 -0.56 -18.55 11.08
CA VAL A 143 -0.04 -17.16 10.95
C VAL A 143 -0.72 -16.42 9.82
N THR A 144 -0.81 -17.05 8.64
CA THR A 144 -1.39 -16.44 7.43
C THR A 144 -2.85 -16.05 7.67
N THR A 145 -3.65 -16.97 8.23
CA THR A 145 -5.03 -16.70 8.64
C THR A 145 -5.11 -15.49 9.56
N ASN A 146 -4.25 -15.43 10.56
CA ASN A 146 -4.27 -14.35 11.54
C ASN A 146 -3.83 -12.99 10.99
N LEU A 147 -2.85 -12.96 10.09
CA LEU A 147 -2.46 -11.74 9.38
C LEU A 147 -3.61 -11.22 8.54
N VAL A 148 -4.28 -12.10 7.79
CA VAL A 148 -5.47 -11.76 6.98
C VAL A 148 -6.58 -11.18 7.85
N MET A 149 -6.84 -11.79 9.01
CA MET A 149 -7.86 -11.29 9.94
C MET A 149 -7.49 -9.95 10.57
N LEU A 150 -6.23 -9.72 10.92
CA LEU A 150 -5.79 -8.41 11.39
C LEU A 150 -6.03 -7.31 10.34
N ILE A 151 -5.80 -7.61 9.06
CA ILE A 151 -6.02 -6.67 7.96
C ILE A 151 -7.52 -6.35 7.84
N GLY A 152 -8.38 -7.37 7.80
CA GLY A 152 -9.82 -7.14 7.62
C GLY A 152 -10.52 -6.58 8.86
N LEU A 153 -9.99 -6.81 10.05
CA LEU A 153 -10.50 -6.24 11.30
C LEU A 153 -9.85 -4.90 11.68
N ARG A 154 -9.06 -4.29 10.79
CA ARG A 154 -8.30 -3.07 11.09
C ARG A 154 -9.18 -1.97 11.66
N ASP A 155 -10.31 -1.67 11.03
CA ASP A 155 -11.26 -0.65 11.47
C ASP A 155 -11.83 -0.99 12.85
N PHE A 156 -12.27 -2.23 13.05
CA PHE A 156 -12.81 -2.70 14.34
C PHE A 156 -11.77 -2.59 15.47
N LEU A 157 -10.53 -2.98 15.18
CA LEU A 157 -9.41 -2.97 16.14
C LEU A 157 -8.90 -1.56 16.46
N GLN A 158 -9.17 -0.56 15.63
CA GLN A 158 -8.88 0.85 15.95
C GLN A 158 -9.70 1.34 17.15
N TYR A 159 -10.94 0.88 17.30
CA TYR A 159 -11.79 1.20 18.45
C TYR A 159 -11.42 0.39 19.71
N HIS A 160 -10.62 -0.67 19.58
CA HIS A 160 -10.25 -1.57 20.67
C HIS A 160 -8.73 -1.81 20.74
N PRO A 161 -7.93 -0.79 21.11
CA PRO A 161 -6.46 -0.85 21.06
C PRO A 161 -5.87 -1.96 21.95
N GLY A 162 -6.51 -2.28 23.08
CA GLY A 162 -6.06 -3.38 23.95
C GLY A 162 -6.15 -4.76 23.29
N LYS A 163 -7.31 -5.06 22.66
CA LYS A 163 -7.50 -6.31 21.92
C LYS A 163 -6.51 -6.42 20.75
N ARG A 164 -6.27 -5.29 20.08
CA ARG A 164 -5.30 -5.18 18.99
C ARG A 164 -3.88 -5.48 19.46
N ALA A 165 -3.43 -4.84 20.54
CA ALA A 165 -2.08 -5.02 21.07
C ALA A 165 -1.83 -6.48 21.49
N TRP A 166 -2.80 -7.11 22.17
CA TRP A 166 -2.71 -8.51 22.55
C TRP A 166 -2.58 -9.44 21.34
N ARG A 167 -3.43 -9.28 20.32
CA ARG A 167 -3.38 -10.10 19.10
C ARG A 167 -2.07 -9.90 18.34
N LEU A 168 -1.60 -8.66 18.21
CA LEU A 168 -0.33 -8.37 17.56
C LEU A 168 0.84 -9.01 18.32
N CYS A 169 0.83 -8.96 19.66
CA CYS A 169 1.82 -9.65 20.48
C CYS A 169 1.82 -11.17 20.25
N LEU A 170 0.64 -11.80 20.22
CA LEU A 170 0.52 -13.25 19.96
C LEU A 170 1.02 -13.63 18.56
N ILE A 171 0.68 -12.87 17.52
CA ILE A 171 1.11 -13.14 16.15
C ILE A 171 2.61 -12.91 15.98
N VAL A 172 3.15 -11.84 16.57
CA VAL A 172 4.61 -11.59 16.57
C VAL A 172 5.35 -12.71 17.30
N GLY A 173 4.83 -13.15 18.45
CA GLY A 173 5.38 -14.31 19.17
C GLY A 173 5.33 -15.58 18.33
N LEU A 174 4.22 -15.85 17.65
CA LEU A 174 4.05 -17.01 16.77
C LEU A 174 5.05 -16.98 15.60
N ILE A 175 5.21 -15.82 14.96
CA ILE A 175 6.19 -15.62 13.89
C ILE A 175 7.63 -15.79 14.41
N ALA A 176 7.94 -15.29 15.60
CA ALA A 176 9.27 -15.45 16.20
C ALA A 176 9.61 -16.91 16.48
N VAL A 177 8.66 -17.67 17.04
CA VAL A 177 8.81 -19.12 17.24
C VAL A 177 8.95 -19.85 15.91
N LEU A 178 8.13 -19.50 14.90
CA LEU A 178 8.25 -20.09 13.57
C LEU A 178 9.59 -19.79 12.89
N ALA A 179 10.11 -18.57 13.03
CA ALA A 179 11.43 -18.21 12.53
C ALA A 179 12.53 -19.09 13.15
N PHE A 180 12.41 -19.43 14.44
CA PHE A 180 13.27 -20.41 15.08
C PHE A 180 13.08 -21.82 14.51
N CYS A 181 11.83 -22.25 14.29
CA CYS A 181 11.54 -23.57 13.72
C CYS A 181 12.03 -23.75 12.27
N MET A 182 12.27 -22.67 11.53
CA MET A 182 12.85 -22.71 10.17
C MET A 182 14.32 -23.10 10.15
N VAL A 183 15.04 -22.98 11.28
CA VAL A 183 16.47 -23.28 11.39
C VAL A 183 16.80 -24.73 10.98
N PRO A 184 16.22 -25.77 11.63
CA PRO A 184 16.52 -27.14 11.24
C PRO A 184 16.01 -27.49 9.84
N ILE A 185 14.94 -26.85 9.35
CA ILE A 185 14.45 -27.04 7.97
C ILE A 185 15.50 -26.60 6.94
N SER A 186 16.24 -25.53 7.22
CA SER A 186 17.33 -25.11 6.36
C SER A 186 18.46 -26.15 6.29
N GLY A 187 18.71 -26.87 7.39
CA GLY A 187 19.65 -27.99 7.46
C GLY A 187 19.16 -29.20 6.66
N VAL A 188 17.92 -29.63 6.89
CA VAL A 188 17.27 -30.71 6.14
C VAL A 188 17.32 -30.43 4.63
N ARG A 189 17.01 -29.20 4.23
CA ARG A 189 17.03 -28.80 2.83
C ARG A 189 18.42 -28.87 2.22
N ARG A 190 19.45 -28.42 2.94
CA ARG A 190 20.85 -28.54 2.50
C ARG A 190 21.25 -30.01 2.34
N ALA A 191 20.89 -30.86 3.30
CA ALA A 191 21.13 -32.29 3.20
C ALA A 191 20.45 -32.89 1.96
N MET A 192 19.17 -32.59 1.71
CA MET A 192 18.46 -33.06 0.52
C MET A 192 19.05 -32.57 -0.81
N THR A 193 19.74 -31.42 -0.82
CA THR A 193 20.45 -30.95 -2.02
C THR A 193 21.84 -31.58 -2.18
N ALA A 194 22.49 -31.93 -1.08
CA ALA A 194 23.82 -32.54 -1.07
C ALA A 194 23.75 -34.03 -1.44
N TYR A 195 22.75 -34.75 -0.92
CA TYR A 195 22.53 -36.15 -1.22
C TYR A 195 21.51 -36.28 -2.36
N GLY A 196 21.85 -37.07 -3.39
CA GLY A 196 21.06 -37.22 -4.60
C GLY A 196 19.63 -37.76 -4.38
N HIS A 197 18.87 -37.91 -5.46
CA HIS A 197 17.43 -38.12 -5.41
C HIS A 197 16.96 -39.39 -4.65
N GLY A 198 17.82 -40.40 -4.50
CA GLY A 198 17.50 -41.68 -3.86
C GLY A 198 17.41 -41.64 -2.33
N SER A 199 18.02 -40.67 -1.66
CA SER A 199 18.10 -40.63 -0.19
C SER A 199 17.15 -39.62 0.46
N LYS A 200 16.26 -38.98 -0.31
CA LYS A 200 15.36 -37.94 0.23
C LYS A 200 14.42 -38.50 1.31
N HIS A 201 13.93 -39.72 1.12
CA HIS A 201 13.07 -40.40 2.10
C HIS A 201 13.83 -40.70 3.40
N ASP A 202 15.06 -41.19 3.29
CA ASP A 202 15.88 -41.51 4.46
C ASP A 202 16.17 -40.24 5.28
N ILE A 203 16.49 -39.14 4.61
CA ILE A 203 16.72 -37.83 5.24
C ILE A 203 15.45 -37.33 5.95
N LEU A 204 14.28 -37.44 5.31
CA LEU A 204 13.01 -37.04 5.92
C LEU A 204 12.60 -37.92 7.11
N ALA A 205 12.99 -39.20 7.10
CA ALA A 205 12.74 -40.14 8.20
C ALA A 205 13.70 -39.95 9.39
N THR A 206 14.82 -39.25 9.21
CA THR A 206 15.76 -38.98 10.31
C THR A 206 15.15 -38.06 11.36
N ASN A 207 15.67 -38.16 12.60
CA ASN A 207 15.23 -37.31 13.71
C ASN A 207 15.64 -35.85 13.45
N ILE A 208 14.69 -34.93 13.58
CA ILE A 208 14.92 -33.50 13.34
C ILE A 208 16.02 -32.90 14.23
N LEU A 209 16.24 -33.47 15.43
CA LEU A 209 17.28 -33.03 16.37
C LEU A 209 18.70 -33.08 15.77
N CYS A 210 18.92 -33.88 14.72
CA CYS A 210 20.19 -33.99 14.02
C CYS A 210 20.51 -32.76 13.17
N PHE A 211 19.51 -31.96 12.79
CA PHE A 211 19.70 -30.76 11.97
C PHE A 211 19.77 -29.47 12.78
N PHE A 212 19.72 -29.55 14.12
CA PHE A 212 19.93 -28.39 14.97
C PHE A 212 21.42 -28.03 15.03
N PRO A 213 21.77 -26.74 14.92
CA PRO A 213 23.16 -26.29 14.98
C PRO A 213 23.78 -26.65 16.33
N GLY A 214 25.00 -27.22 16.30
CA GLY A 214 25.78 -27.55 17.49
C GLY A 214 25.82 -29.03 17.90
N ARG A 215 25.31 -29.95 17.05
CA ARG A 215 25.35 -31.39 17.30
C ARG A 215 26.11 -32.22 16.26
N GLU A 216 26.67 -31.59 15.22
CA GLU A 216 27.47 -32.29 14.22
C GLU A 216 28.89 -32.49 14.75
N GLU A 217 29.27 -33.72 15.08
CA GLU A 217 30.66 -34.09 15.43
C GLU A 217 31.55 -34.15 14.16
N GLY A 218 31.55 -33.08 13.37
CA GLY A 218 32.35 -32.93 12.14
C GLY A 218 33.61 -32.10 12.34
N PRO A 219 34.61 -32.19 11.43
CA PRO A 219 35.88 -31.48 11.56
C PRO A 219 35.70 -29.94 11.62
N LEU A 220 36.18 -29.39 12.75
CA LEU A 220 36.09 -28.03 13.31
C LEU A 220 36.15 -26.78 12.40
N VAL A 221 36.48 -26.89 11.10
CA VAL A 221 36.82 -25.74 10.24
C VAL A 221 35.62 -25.26 9.39
N GLU A 222 34.58 -26.08 9.21
CA GLU A 222 33.34 -25.67 8.52
C GLU A 222 32.20 -25.24 9.48
N GLU A 223 32.33 -25.54 10.78
CA GLU A 223 31.30 -25.25 11.80
C GLU A 223 31.09 -23.76 12.08
N LEU A 224 32.15 -22.95 12.05
CA LEU A 224 32.04 -21.52 12.40
C LEU A 224 31.24 -20.73 11.33
N GLY A 225 31.31 -21.16 10.07
CA GLY A 225 30.52 -20.59 8.98
C GLY A 225 29.04 -20.97 9.08
N GLN A 226 28.73 -22.20 9.48
CA GLN A 226 27.35 -22.67 9.55
C GLN A 226 26.58 -22.13 10.76
N ALA A 227 27.21 -22.04 11.93
CA ALA A 227 26.59 -21.46 13.11
C ALA A 227 26.32 -19.94 12.91
N THR A 228 27.26 -19.21 12.32
CA THR A 228 27.08 -17.78 12.03
C THR A 228 25.99 -17.52 10.99
N LEU A 229 25.86 -18.37 9.97
CA LEU A 229 24.75 -18.31 9.01
C LEU A 229 23.39 -18.57 9.68
N GLY A 230 23.28 -19.60 10.53
CA GLY A 230 22.05 -19.88 11.26
C GLY A 230 21.60 -18.73 12.16
N TRP A 231 22.49 -18.24 13.03
CA TRP A 231 22.20 -17.12 13.93
C TRP A 231 21.93 -15.81 13.19
N SER A 232 22.62 -15.54 12.08
CA SER A 232 22.36 -14.35 11.26
C SER A 232 21.02 -14.43 10.53
N THR A 233 20.58 -15.60 10.07
CA THR A 233 19.21 -15.74 9.55
C THR A 233 18.14 -15.55 10.62
N ILE A 234 18.33 -16.09 11.83
CA ILE A 234 17.37 -15.92 12.94
C ILE A 234 17.33 -14.44 13.34
N ALA A 235 18.48 -13.83 13.60
CA ALA A 235 18.58 -12.41 13.97
C ALA A 235 18.06 -11.50 12.85
N GLY A 236 18.31 -11.85 11.58
CA GLY A 236 17.79 -11.13 10.42
C GLY A 236 16.27 -11.24 10.30
N CYS A 237 15.70 -12.42 10.49
CA CYS A 237 14.25 -12.63 10.48
C CYS A 237 13.58 -11.92 11.65
N LEU A 238 14.12 -12.04 12.86
CA LEU A 238 13.61 -11.37 14.05
C LEU A 238 13.73 -9.85 13.92
N GLY A 239 14.87 -9.36 13.44
CA GLY A 239 15.10 -7.95 13.13
C GLY A 239 14.14 -7.42 12.08
N LEU A 240 13.85 -8.19 11.04
CA LEU A 240 12.86 -7.84 10.02
C LEU A 240 11.45 -7.80 10.59
N VAL A 241 11.05 -8.78 11.41
CA VAL A 241 9.73 -8.82 12.06
C VAL A 241 9.55 -7.64 13.00
N VAL A 242 10.57 -7.32 13.81
CA VAL A 242 10.56 -6.14 14.68
C VAL A 242 10.55 -4.86 13.85
N ALA A 243 11.33 -4.77 12.78
CA ALA A 243 11.35 -3.61 11.90
C ALA A 243 9.98 -3.41 11.23
N LEU A 244 9.34 -4.47 10.72
CA LEU A 244 8.01 -4.42 10.13
C LEU A 244 6.93 -4.10 11.17
N ALA A 245 7.03 -4.64 12.39
CA ALA A 245 6.12 -4.30 13.49
C ALA A 245 6.29 -2.83 13.91
N VAL A 246 7.51 -2.33 14.03
CA VAL A 246 7.80 -0.93 14.34
C VAL A 246 7.34 -0.02 13.21
N VAL A 247 7.61 -0.38 11.96
CA VAL A 247 7.20 0.39 10.78
C VAL A 247 5.67 0.42 10.68
N THR A 248 4.98 -0.69 10.87
CA THR A 248 3.50 -0.71 10.90
C THR A 248 2.96 0.11 12.07
N ILE A 249 3.49 -0.05 13.28
CA ILE A 249 3.08 0.75 14.45
C ILE A 249 3.34 2.25 14.26
N THR A 250 4.48 2.63 13.67
CA THR A 250 4.88 4.03 13.48
C THR A 250 4.16 4.69 12.30
N LEU A 251 3.93 3.96 11.21
CA LEU A 251 3.17 4.44 10.04
C LEU A 251 1.67 4.51 10.32
N GLU A 252 1.12 3.62 11.14
CA GLU A 252 -0.30 3.63 11.50
C GLU A 252 -0.65 4.62 12.60
N ARG A 253 0.34 5.24 13.26
CA ARG A 253 0.04 6.27 14.24
C ARG A 253 -0.52 7.48 13.48
N ARG A 254 -1.81 7.77 13.71
CA ARG A 254 -2.58 8.85 13.07
C ARG A 254 -1.88 10.22 13.09
N ASN A 255 -1.05 10.46 14.12
CA ASN A 255 -0.19 11.63 14.31
C ASN A 255 1.31 11.30 14.20
N GLY A 256 1.69 10.35 13.36
CA GLY A 256 3.07 9.90 13.22
C GLY A 256 3.98 11.05 12.79
N ILE A 257 5.22 11.02 13.28
CA ILE A 257 6.28 12.01 13.00
C ILE A 257 6.41 12.25 11.50
N LEU A 258 6.22 11.21 10.68
CA LEU A 258 6.27 11.31 9.23
C LEU A 258 5.19 12.24 8.67
N ARG A 259 3.96 12.19 9.19
CA ARG A 259 2.85 13.05 8.73
C ARG A 259 3.12 14.51 9.11
N THR A 260 3.58 14.74 10.34
CA THR A 260 4.01 16.06 10.81
C THR A 260 5.17 16.60 9.98
N TRP A 261 6.16 15.75 9.66
CA TRP A 261 7.30 16.10 8.82
C TRP A 261 6.87 16.44 7.39
N ILE A 262 5.93 15.68 6.81
CA ILE A 262 5.33 15.95 5.51
C ILE A 262 4.64 17.32 5.48
N GLU A 263 3.82 17.62 6.48
CA GLU A 263 3.11 18.91 6.57
C GLU A 263 4.08 20.07 6.79
N HIS A 264 5.11 19.87 7.61
CA HIS A 264 6.16 20.85 7.86
C HIS A 264 6.96 21.17 6.59
N TYR A 265 7.44 20.14 5.88
CA TYR A 265 8.24 20.32 4.66
C TYR A 265 7.42 20.93 3.52
N ARG A 266 6.11 20.64 3.48
CA ARG A 266 5.17 21.30 2.55
C ARG A 266 5.03 22.80 2.86
N GLY A 267 5.05 23.16 4.13
CA GLY A 267 5.08 24.55 4.60
C GLY A 267 6.36 25.26 4.18
N GLU A 268 7.52 24.68 4.51
CA GLU A 268 8.84 25.25 4.18
C GLU A 268 9.03 25.42 2.67
N MET A 269 8.72 24.41 1.85
CA MET A 269 8.82 24.55 0.40
C MET A 269 7.99 25.74 -0.10
N ARG A 270 6.77 25.93 0.42
CA ARG A 270 5.88 27.02 0.02
C ARG A 270 6.45 28.38 0.40
N GLU A 271 7.11 28.48 1.55
CA GLU A 271 7.75 29.70 2.01
C GLU A 271 9.04 30.01 1.24
N SER A 272 9.89 29.01 0.96
CA SER A 272 11.10 29.18 0.15
C SER A 272 10.81 29.63 -1.29
N PHE A 273 9.69 29.18 -1.89
CA PHE A 273 9.26 29.68 -3.21
C PHE A 273 8.82 31.16 -3.20
N SER A 274 8.57 31.74 -2.03
CA SER A 274 8.05 33.10 -1.91
C SER A 274 9.09 34.16 -1.54
N SER A 275 10.27 33.76 -1.04
CA SER A 275 11.10 34.66 -0.24
C SER A 275 12.23 35.40 -0.98
N ASP A 276 12.73 34.97 -2.14
CA ASP A 276 13.91 35.62 -2.76
C ASP A 276 13.70 36.05 -4.22
N GLN A 277 13.44 37.35 -4.42
CA GLN A 277 13.33 38.00 -5.73
C GLN A 277 14.69 38.35 -6.39
N ASN A 278 15.82 38.05 -5.73
CA ASN A 278 17.12 38.57 -6.15
C ASN A 278 18.00 37.58 -6.94
N LEU A 279 17.53 36.35 -7.20
CA LEU A 279 18.26 35.37 -8.00
C LEU A 279 18.02 35.60 -9.50
N CYS A 280 19.05 35.32 -10.31
CA CYS A 280 18.90 35.31 -11.76
C CYS A 280 17.83 34.29 -12.16
N ILE A 281 16.77 34.74 -12.83
CA ILE A 281 15.63 33.93 -13.30
C ILE A 281 16.09 32.64 -14.01
N ARG A 282 17.22 32.70 -14.75
CA ARG A 282 17.76 31.55 -15.47
C ARG A 282 18.43 30.52 -14.55
N CYS A 283 19.08 30.96 -13.48
CA CYS A 283 19.68 30.08 -12.47
C CYS A 283 18.59 29.44 -11.59
N GLU A 284 17.59 30.23 -11.19
CA GLU A 284 16.43 29.76 -10.44
C GLU A 284 15.67 28.68 -11.22
N GLN A 285 15.39 28.93 -12.51
CA GLN A 285 14.68 27.95 -13.33
C GLN A 285 15.47 26.64 -13.50
N ARG A 286 16.80 26.71 -13.66
CA ARG A 286 17.67 25.52 -13.72
C ARG A 286 17.70 24.77 -12.41
N PHE A 287 17.76 25.47 -11.28
CA PHE A 287 17.71 24.88 -9.95
C PHE A 287 16.37 24.15 -9.72
N ILE A 288 15.26 24.79 -10.09
CA ILE A 288 13.94 24.18 -10.00
C ILE A 288 13.85 22.91 -10.87
N LEU A 289 14.34 22.96 -12.11
CA LEU A 289 14.28 21.83 -13.05
C LEU A 289 15.21 20.67 -12.67
N LEU A 290 16.45 20.96 -12.31
CA LEU A 290 17.49 19.93 -12.10
C LEU A 290 17.55 19.41 -10.67
N VAL A 291 17.14 20.20 -9.67
CA VAL A 291 17.25 19.84 -8.26
C VAL A 291 15.87 19.66 -7.64
N MET A 292 15.03 20.70 -7.65
CA MET A 292 13.76 20.64 -6.94
C MET A 292 12.81 19.60 -7.53
N ARG A 293 12.68 19.51 -8.85
CA ARG A 293 11.78 18.52 -9.49
C ARG A 293 12.18 17.07 -9.20
N PRO A 294 13.44 16.65 -9.35
CA PRO A 294 13.85 15.31 -8.92
C PRO A 294 13.62 15.06 -7.44
N CYS A 295 13.91 16.02 -6.55
CA CYS A 295 13.65 15.87 -5.12
C CYS A 295 12.15 15.71 -4.83
N VAL A 296 11.29 16.53 -5.45
CA VAL A 296 9.83 16.42 -5.31
C VAL A 296 9.32 15.12 -5.90
N ALA A 297 9.83 14.69 -7.05
CA ALA A 297 9.47 13.41 -7.66
C ALA A 297 9.85 12.24 -6.75
N LEU A 298 11.10 12.21 -6.25
CA LEU A 298 11.57 11.21 -5.31
C LEU A 298 10.70 11.18 -4.04
N TRP A 299 10.37 12.35 -3.49
CA TRP A 299 9.48 12.44 -2.33
C TRP A 299 8.07 11.92 -2.63
N LEU A 300 7.48 12.29 -3.77
CA LEU A 300 6.17 11.78 -4.21
C LEU A 300 6.18 10.26 -4.37
N ILE A 301 7.32 9.69 -4.72
CA ILE A 301 7.47 8.25 -4.92
C ILE A 301 7.60 7.53 -3.61
N ILE A 302 8.45 8.03 -2.70
CA ILE A 302 8.52 7.53 -1.34
C ILE A 302 7.11 7.56 -0.74
N ARG A 303 6.38 8.66 -0.90
CA ARG A 303 4.98 8.75 -0.48
C ARG A 303 4.08 7.74 -1.19
N ALA A 304 4.14 7.62 -2.52
CA ALA A 304 3.32 6.67 -3.26
C ALA A 304 3.61 5.22 -2.88
N TYR A 305 4.88 4.86 -2.62
CA TYR A 305 5.27 3.55 -2.12
C TYR A 305 4.74 3.33 -0.71
N LEU A 306 4.81 4.33 0.18
CA LEU A 306 4.23 4.23 1.51
C LEU A 306 2.72 4.10 1.45
N ASP A 307 2.05 4.84 0.57
CA ASP A 307 0.61 4.70 0.33
C ASP A 307 0.31 3.30 -0.24
N ILE A 308 1.06 2.79 -1.22
CA ILE A 308 0.89 1.43 -1.73
C ILE A 308 1.12 0.40 -0.61
N LEU A 309 2.20 0.48 0.15
CA LEU A 309 2.52 -0.47 1.23
C LEU A 309 1.50 -0.43 2.37
N ASN A 310 0.91 0.74 2.64
CA ASN A 310 -0.15 0.91 3.63
C ASN A 310 -1.55 0.61 3.06
N SER A 311 -1.67 0.29 1.77
CA SER A 311 -2.95 -0.04 1.14
C SER A 311 -3.41 -1.42 1.57
N VAL A 312 -4.72 -1.59 1.71
CA VAL A 312 -5.32 -2.89 1.99
C VAL A 312 -5.05 -3.85 0.82
N LEU A 313 -4.97 -3.34 -0.41
CA LEU A 313 -4.60 -4.13 -1.58
C LEU A 313 -3.21 -4.77 -1.46
N ALA A 314 -2.19 -4.00 -1.07
CA ALA A 314 -0.84 -4.53 -0.92
C ALA A 314 -0.80 -5.59 0.20
N GLN A 315 -1.47 -5.32 1.32
CA GLN A 315 -1.57 -6.26 2.42
C GLN A 315 -2.27 -7.57 2.00
N LEU A 316 -3.38 -7.47 1.26
CA LEU A 316 -4.08 -8.60 0.67
C LEU A 316 -3.20 -9.38 -0.31
N SER A 317 -2.50 -8.70 -1.21
CA SER A 317 -1.61 -9.35 -2.18
C SER A 317 -0.45 -10.09 -1.49
N CYS A 318 0.10 -9.51 -0.41
CA CYS A 318 1.12 -10.14 0.42
C CYS A 318 0.56 -11.40 1.11
N ALA A 319 -0.67 -11.33 1.64
CA ALA A 319 -1.31 -12.48 2.25
C ALA A 319 -1.61 -13.61 1.24
N VAL A 320 -2.05 -13.28 0.02
CA VAL A 320 -2.25 -14.24 -1.07
C VAL A 320 -0.91 -14.87 -1.48
N ALA A 321 0.15 -14.07 -1.62
CA ALA A 321 1.48 -14.56 -1.94
C ALA A 321 2.03 -15.46 -0.83
N LEU A 322 1.81 -15.10 0.44
CA LEU A 322 2.17 -15.94 1.59
C LEU A 322 1.41 -17.26 1.57
N LEU A 323 0.10 -17.25 1.36
CA LEU A 323 -0.68 -18.50 1.24
C LEU A 323 -0.19 -19.35 0.06
N ALA A 324 0.02 -18.75 -1.10
CA ALA A 324 0.54 -19.44 -2.28
C ALA A 324 1.92 -20.06 -1.98
N TRP A 325 2.80 -19.33 -1.32
CA TRP A 325 4.11 -19.85 -0.92
C TRP A 325 4.00 -21.02 0.05
N VAL A 326 3.21 -20.89 1.13
CA VAL A 326 3.01 -21.97 2.12
C VAL A 326 2.41 -23.20 1.43
N THR A 327 1.38 -23.02 0.61
CA THR A 327 0.72 -24.12 -0.11
C THR A 327 1.65 -24.83 -1.08
N LEU A 328 2.44 -24.12 -1.88
CA LEU A 328 3.40 -24.75 -2.80
C LEU A 328 4.44 -25.58 -2.03
N ARG A 329 4.99 -25.04 -0.94
CA ARG A 329 5.91 -25.78 -0.06
C ARG A 329 5.28 -27.00 0.56
N PHE A 330 4.01 -26.87 0.92
CA PHE A 330 3.26 -27.95 1.50
C PHE A 330 2.99 -29.04 0.47
N LEU A 331 2.59 -28.68 -0.75
CA LEU A 331 2.38 -29.61 -1.85
C LEU A 331 3.68 -30.34 -2.23
N ASP A 332 4.82 -29.65 -2.25
CA ASP A 332 6.12 -30.30 -2.45
C ASP A 332 6.38 -31.39 -1.40
N LEU A 333 6.07 -31.10 -0.13
CA LEU A 333 6.21 -32.05 0.97
C LEU A 333 5.26 -33.24 0.83
N LEU A 334 4.00 -32.99 0.47
CA LEU A 334 3.00 -34.02 0.23
C LEU A 334 3.32 -34.91 -0.97
N GLN A 335 4.00 -34.37 -1.99
CA GLN A 335 4.47 -35.16 -3.14
C GLN A 335 5.62 -36.08 -2.77
N LEU A 336 6.46 -35.69 -1.82
CA LEU A 336 7.59 -36.50 -1.34
C LEU A 336 7.12 -37.69 -0.52
N GLN A 337 6.05 -37.57 0.25
CA GLN A 337 5.46 -38.69 0.98
C GLN A 337 4.32 -39.27 0.15
N HIS A 338 4.60 -40.31 -0.65
CA HIS A 338 3.54 -41.10 -1.28
C HIS A 338 2.60 -41.53 -0.16
N PHE A 339 1.44 -40.87 -0.03
CA PHE A 339 0.47 -41.16 1.02
C PHE A 339 0.07 -42.63 0.86
N GLY A 340 0.73 -43.50 1.61
CA GLY A 340 0.35 -44.90 1.72
C GLY A 340 -1.10 -44.89 2.18
N LYS A 341 -1.97 -45.59 1.43
CA LYS A 341 -3.42 -45.73 1.66
C LYS A 341 -3.77 -45.51 3.13
N SER A 342 -4.12 -44.27 3.47
CA SER A 342 -4.45 -43.92 4.85
C SER A 342 -5.77 -44.62 5.17
N GLU A 343 -5.77 -45.41 6.23
CA GLU A 343 -6.98 -46.02 6.77
C GLU A 343 -8.00 -44.91 7.04
N THR A 344 -9.17 -45.00 6.41
CA THR A 344 -10.20 -43.96 6.40
C THR A 344 -11.00 -43.89 7.71
N SER A 345 -10.45 -44.35 8.84
CA SER A 345 -11.14 -44.33 10.12
C SER A 345 -11.26 -42.89 10.63
N ILE A 346 -12.49 -42.39 10.70
CA ILE A 346 -12.79 -41.07 11.24
C ILE A 346 -12.63 -41.13 12.76
N GLU A 347 -11.46 -40.73 13.25
CA GLU A 347 -11.19 -40.50 14.66
C GLU A 347 -11.92 -39.26 15.23
N LEU A 348 -12.08 -39.23 16.57
CA LEU A 348 -12.68 -38.11 17.31
C LEU A 348 -12.02 -36.75 17.02
N ALA A 349 -10.71 -36.76 16.79
CA ALA A 349 -9.95 -35.55 16.45
C ALA A 349 -10.52 -34.85 15.22
N HIS A 350 -10.97 -35.62 14.22
CA HIS A 350 -11.58 -35.08 13.00
C HIS A 350 -12.88 -34.34 13.27
N PHE A 351 -13.73 -34.85 14.17
CA PHE A 351 -14.97 -34.19 14.56
C PHE A 351 -14.71 -32.89 15.30
N ILE A 352 -13.74 -32.86 16.23
CA ILE A 352 -13.36 -31.64 16.95
C ILE A 352 -12.88 -30.59 15.96
N ALA A 353 -12.04 -30.99 15.01
CA ALA A 353 -11.51 -30.11 13.99
C ALA A 353 -12.63 -29.51 13.10
N PHE A 354 -13.60 -30.34 12.69
CA PHE A 354 -14.77 -29.88 11.94
C PHE A 354 -15.67 -28.93 12.74
N ILE A 355 -15.93 -29.22 14.01
CA ILE A 355 -16.70 -28.35 14.89
C ILE A 355 -16.02 -26.99 15.04
N MET A 356 -14.70 -26.96 15.21
CA MET A 356 -13.93 -25.73 15.32
C MET A 356 -13.91 -24.92 14.01
N LEU A 357 -13.99 -25.59 12.86
CA LEU A 357 -14.18 -24.96 11.55
C LEU A 357 -15.58 -24.32 11.41
N LEU A 358 -16.62 -24.98 11.94
CA LEU A 358 -17.99 -24.49 11.90
C LEU A 358 -18.30 -23.40 12.93
N ALA A 359 -17.61 -23.38 14.07
CA ALA A 359 -17.88 -22.47 15.17
C ALA A 359 -17.92 -20.99 14.76
N PRO A 360 -17.00 -20.48 13.91
CA PRO A 360 -17.05 -19.10 13.44
C PRO A 360 -18.30 -18.77 12.63
N LEU A 361 -18.82 -19.72 11.84
CA LEU A 361 -19.97 -19.50 10.96
C LEU A 361 -21.27 -19.18 11.72
N LYS A 362 -21.32 -19.46 13.03
CA LYS A 362 -22.50 -19.22 13.87
C LYS A 362 -23.04 -17.79 13.73
N SER A 363 -22.19 -16.76 13.78
CA SER A 363 -22.64 -15.35 13.71
C SER A 363 -23.27 -15.01 12.36
N LEU A 364 -22.70 -15.53 11.27
CA LEU A 364 -23.24 -15.35 9.92
C LEU A 364 -24.57 -16.08 9.74
N VAL A 365 -24.67 -17.31 10.24
CA VAL A 365 -25.90 -18.10 10.17
C VAL A 365 -27.02 -17.44 10.98
N GLU A 366 -26.73 -16.94 12.18
CA GLU A 366 -27.71 -16.18 12.99
C GLU A 366 -28.18 -14.91 12.26
N TYR A 367 -27.27 -14.17 11.63
CA TYR A 367 -27.62 -13.00 10.83
C TYR A 367 -28.50 -13.38 9.63
N ILE A 368 -28.09 -14.38 8.84
CA ILE A 368 -28.86 -14.84 7.67
C ILE A 368 -30.24 -15.32 8.10
N TYR A 369 -30.32 -16.09 9.20
CA TYR A 369 -31.59 -16.56 9.74
C TYR A 369 -32.52 -15.40 10.14
N THR A 370 -32.00 -14.40 10.84
CA THR A 370 -32.80 -13.21 11.22
C THR A 370 -33.21 -12.37 10.01
N ALA A 371 -32.34 -12.26 8.99
CA ALA A 371 -32.63 -11.58 7.73
C ALA A 371 -33.72 -12.31 6.92
N CYS A 372 -33.59 -13.64 6.76
CA CYS A 372 -34.59 -14.49 6.10
C CYS A 372 -35.95 -14.42 6.82
N ARG A 373 -35.97 -14.43 8.16
CA ARG A 373 -37.21 -14.31 8.95
C ARG A 373 -37.90 -12.97 8.73
N LYS A 374 -37.14 -11.85 8.68
CA LYS A 374 -37.69 -10.53 8.33
C LYS A 374 -38.28 -10.54 6.91
N PHE A 375 -37.62 -11.23 5.97
CA PHE A 375 -38.09 -11.34 4.60
C PHE A 375 -39.37 -12.20 4.46
N GLN A 376 -39.49 -13.30 5.23
CA GLN A 376 -40.71 -14.11 5.26
C GLN A 376 -41.92 -13.37 5.88
N GLY A 377 -41.68 -12.48 6.85
CA GLY A 377 -42.70 -11.57 7.38
C GLY A 377 -43.19 -10.54 6.35
N PHE A 378 -42.35 -10.23 5.36
CA PHE A 378 -42.74 -9.53 4.14
C PHE A 378 -43.47 -10.53 3.22
N ARG A 379 -44.70 -10.90 3.61
CA ARG A 379 -45.65 -11.54 2.69
C ARG A 379 -45.61 -10.71 1.41
N PHE A 380 -45.14 -11.34 0.34
CA PHE A 380 -45.14 -10.82 -1.02
C PHE A 380 -46.59 -10.42 -1.35
N ARG A 381 -46.99 -9.20 -0.96
CA ARG A 381 -48.13 -8.50 -1.53
C ARG A 381 -47.61 -8.08 -2.89
N ILE A 382 -47.51 -9.06 -3.80
CA ILE A 382 -47.36 -8.84 -5.24
C ILE A 382 -48.64 -8.14 -5.63
N ARG A 383 -48.69 -6.84 -5.35
CA ARG A 383 -49.60 -5.93 -6.00
C ARG A 383 -49.05 -5.88 -7.40
N TRP A 384 -49.56 -6.79 -8.24
CA TRP A 384 -49.32 -6.77 -9.67
C TRP A 384 -49.45 -5.30 -10.12
N PRO A 385 -48.44 -4.74 -10.82
CA PRO A 385 -48.63 -3.44 -11.41
C PRO A 385 -49.77 -3.61 -12.40
N SER A 386 -50.96 -3.11 -12.04
CA SER A 386 -52.03 -2.97 -13.01
C SER A 386 -51.53 -1.93 -14.00
N TRP A 387 -50.97 -2.41 -15.10
CA TRP A 387 -50.72 -1.65 -16.32
C TRP A 387 -52.10 -1.24 -16.87
N ARG A 388 -52.73 -0.27 -16.20
CA ARG A 388 -53.93 0.39 -16.67
C ARG A 388 -53.52 1.81 -17.04
N ASN A 389 -53.32 1.99 -18.33
CA ASN A 389 -53.26 3.23 -19.10
C ASN A 389 -53.33 4.51 -18.28
N SER A 390 -52.19 5.17 -18.06
CA SER A 390 -52.17 6.60 -17.78
C SER A 390 -51.64 7.32 -19.00
N SER A 391 -52.57 7.61 -19.90
CA SER A 391 -52.43 8.60 -20.95
C SER A 391 -52.38 10.00 -20.33
N ARG A 392 -51.47 10.85 -20.83
CA ARG A 392 -51.50 12.33 -20.81
C ARG A 392 -51.67 13.04 -19.46
N GLY A 393 -50.58 13.70 -19.05
CA GLY A 393 -50.55 15.15 -18.81
C GLY A 393 -50.95 15.64 -17.43
N GLN A 394 -49.99 16.19 -16.67
CA GLN A 394 -49.96 17.62 -16.30
C GLN A 394 -48.67 17.91 -15.54
N TYR A 395 -47.88 18.86 -16.05
CA TYR A 395 -46.86 19.53 -15.25
C TYR A 395 -47.59 20.39 -14.21
N GLN A 396 -47.34 20.12 -12.93
CA GLN A 396 -47.79 20.94 -11.81
C GLN A 396 -46.54 21.55 -11.16
N PRO A 397 -46.45 22.88 -11.03
CA PRO A 397 -45.30 23.53 -10.39
C PRO A 397 -45.37 23.34 -8.86
N CYS A 398 -44.21 23.13 -8.24
CA CYS A 398 -44.08 22.98 -6.81
C CYS A 398 -44.58 24.23 -6.07
N GLU A 399 -45.70 24.10 -5.37
CA GLU A 399 -46.07 24.99 -4.28
C GLU A 399 -45.14 24.73 -3.08
N SER A 400 -44.56 25.83 -2.60
CA SER A 400 -43.82 25.93 -1.35
C SER A 400 -44.76 25.64 -0.17
N VAL A 401 -44.56 24.51 0.48
CA VAL A 401 -45.14 24.24 1.80
C VAL A 401 -44.34 25.06 2.80
N ALA A 402 -44.99 26.08 3.34
CA ALA A 402 -44.56 26.76 4.56
C ALA A 402 -44.76 25.79 5.73
N ASP A 403 -43.68 25.43 6.39
CA ASP A 403 -43.74 24.79 7.70
C ASP A 403 -44.01 25.88 8.74
N GLU A 404 -45.27 25.92 9.16
CA GLU A 404 -45.79 26.57 10.34
C GLU A 404 -45.66 25.54 11.48
N SER A 405 -44.62 25.68 12.31
CA SER A 405 -44.51 24.93 13.57
C SER A 405 -44.50 25.90 14.74
N ASP A 406 -45.64 25.85 15.39
CA ASP A 406 -46.16 26.53 16.56
C ASP A 406 -45.23 26.53 17.79
N TYR A 407 -45.46 27.55 18.60
CA TYR A 407 -44.78 27.88 19.84
C TYR A 407 -45.10 26.87 20.94
N GLY A 408 -44.07 26.48 21.69
CA GLY A 408 -44.19 25.79 22.98
C GLY A 408 -43.26 26.43 23.99
N GLU A 409 -43.73 27.51 24.63
CA GLU A 409 -43.13 28.13 25.80
C GLU A 409 -43.07 27.16 26.98
N THR A 410 -41.89 27.02 27.60
CA THR A 410 -41.76 26.95 29.06
C THR A 410 -40.38 27.42 29.49
N GLY A 411 -40.33 28.61 30.08
CA GLY A 411 -39.88 28.80 31.46
C GLY A 411 -38.40 28.67 31.81
N ALA A 412 -37.79 29.84 32.03
CA ALA A 412 -36.90 30.17 33.16
C ALA A 412 -35.51 29.52 33.25
N SER A 413 -34.46 30.32 32.99
CA SER A 413 -33.55 30.79 34.05
C SER A 413 -32.62 31.88 33.50
N GLU A 414 -32.89 33.12 33.92
CA GLU A 414 -31.92 34.10 34.43
C GLU A 414 -30.66 33.43 35.02
N GLU A 415 -29.44 33.95 35.06
CA GLU A 415 -28.88 35.29 34.89
C GLU A 415 -27.44 35.12 35.39
N ALA A 416 -26.42 35.27 34.55
CA ALA A 416 -25.03 35.51 35.00
C ALA A 416 -24.11 35.83 33.82
N ASP A 417 -23.27 36.83 34.03
CA ASP A 417 -21.99 37.07 33.34
C ASP A 417 -22.01 37.80 32.00
N LYS A 418 -22.64 38.97 32.03
CA LYS A 418 -22.09 40.18 31.38
C LYS A 418 -21.29 40.97 32.40
N LEU A 419 -19.99 40.72 32.54
CA LEU A 419 -19.01 41.68 33.09
C LEU A 419 -17.60 41.12 32.87
N LEU A 420 -16.94 41.59 31.82
CA LEU A 420 -15.50 41.87 31.76
C LEU A 420 -15.17 42.49 30.39
N SER A 421 -15.55 43.75 30.25
CA SER A 421 -14.99 44.67 29.27
C SER A 421 -13.53 44.99 29.65
N GLY A 422 -12.61 44.11 29.27
CA GLY A 422 -11.17 44.31 29.39
C GLY A 422 -10.59 44.92 28.12
N SER A 423 -10.44 46.24 28.13
CA SER A 423 -9.76 47.04 27.11
C SER A 423 -8.31 46.56 26.89
N SER A 424 -8.05 45.85 25.79
CA SER A 424 -6.70 45.70 25.22
C SER A 424 -6.64 46.36 23.84
N ARG A 425 -6.11 47.59 23.81
CA ARG A 425 -5.65 48.27 22.60
C ARG A 425 -4.51 47.46 21.97
N THR A 426 -4.84 46.56 21.04
CA THR A 426 -3.85 46.01 20.10
C THR A 426 -3.72 46.94 18.91
N SER A 427 -2.61 47.68 18.92
CA SER A 427 -1.94 48.30 17.77
C SER A 427 -2.26 47.57 16.45
N SER A 428 -3.11 48.18 15.63
CA SER A 428 -3.34 47.77 14.26
C SER A 428 -2.14 48.16 13.41
N ARG A 429 -1.09 47.33 13.46
CA ARG A 429 0.01 47.39 12.50
C ARG A 429 -0.59 47.02 11.14
N ARG A 430 -0.92 48.04 10.34
CA ARG A 430 -1.18 47.92 8.89
C ARG A 430 0.07 47.29 8.25
N ARG A 431 0.16 45.96 8.28
CA ARG A 431 0.87 45.22 7.23
C ARG A 431 0.03 45.46 5.99
N THR A 432 0.52 46.33 5.12
CA THR A 432 0.22 46.29 3.70
C THR A 432 0.60 44.89 3.23
N GLY A 433 -0.34 43.95 3.37
CA GLY A 433 -0.25 42.63 2.81
C GLY A 433 -0.18 42.82 1.32
N LEU A 434 1.05 42.84 0.80
CA LEU A 434 1.35 42.68 -0.60
C LEU A 434 0.72 41.34 -0.97
N LYS A 435 -0.53 41.37 -1.47
CA LYS A 435 -1.19 40.22 -2.05
C LYS A 435 -0.41 39.88 -3.30
N LEU A 436 0.69 39.15 -3.14
CA LEU A 436 1.43 38.54 -4.25
C LEU A 436 0.45 37.60 -4.98
N PRO A 437 0.10 37.89 -6.24
CA PRO A 437 -0.79 37.06 -7.02
C PRO A 437 0.04 35.94 -7.66
N MET A 438 0.68 35.10 -6.86
CA MET A 438 1.26 33.85 -7.36
C MET A 438 0.87 32.71 -6.43
N ARG A 439 -0.43 32.36 -6.49
CA ARG A 439 -0.86 31.01 -6.11
C ARG A 439 -0.38 30.08 -7.22
N PHE A 440 0.83 29.54 -7.08
CA PHE A 440 1.21 28.32 -7.79
C PHE A 440 0.31 27.19 -7.28
N LYS A 441 -0.86 27.02 -7.89
CA LYS A 441 -1.58 25.76 -7.84
C LYS A 441 -0.76 24.79 -8.68
N PHE A 442 -0.04 23.88 -8.03
CA PHE A 442 0.45 22.68 -8.70
C PHE A 442 -0.80 21.89 -9.14
N TYR A 443 -1.27 22.15 -10.36
CA TYR A 443 -2.30 21.39 -11.03
C TYR A 443 -1.70 20.04 -11.44
N LEU A 444 -1.55 19.12 -10.50
CA LEU A 444 -1.59 17.67 -10.78
C LEU A 444 -3.05 17.19 -10.66
N GLU A 445 -4.00 17.99 -11.15
CA GLU A 445 -5.43 17.63 -11.23
C GLU A 445 -5.74 16.76 -12.46
N THR A 446 -4.74 16.38 -13.26
CA THR A 446 -4.98 15.45 -14.35
C THR A 446 -5.37 14.10 -13.77
N GLU A 447 -6.66 13.79 -13.80
CA GLU A 447 -7.25 12.49 -13.41
C GLU A 447 -6.42 11.29 -13.95
N TRP A 448 -5.76 11.49 -15.08
CA TRP A 448 -4.87 10.54 -15.73
C TRP A 448 -3.64 10.16 -14.91
N TYR A 449 -3.00 11.12 -14.24
CA TYR A 449 -1.86 10.84 -13.37
C TYR A 449 -2.31 10.00 -12.15
N VAL A 450 -3.44 10.37 -11.55
CA VAL A 450 -4.06 9.63 -10.44
C VAL A 450 -4.45 8.21 -10.86
N LYS A 451 -4.85 8.01 -12.13
CA LYS A 451 -5.13 6.68 -12.69
C LYS A 451 -3.87 5.89 -13.06
N ALA A 452 -2.80 6.54 -13.50
CA ALA A 452 -1.58 5.87 -13.99
C ALA A 452 -0.70 5.32 -12.85
N VAL A 453 -0.59 6.04 -11.73
CA VAL A 453 0.26 5.63 -10.60
C VAL A 453 -0.20 4.29 -9.97
N PRO A 454 -1.50 4.05 -9.70
CA PRO A 454 -1.98 2.77 -9.22
C PRO A 454 -1.77 1.64 -10.22
N VAL A 455 -1.89 1.91 -11.53
CA VAL A 455 -1.62 0.91 -12.57
C VAL A 455 -0.15 0.49 -12.55
N ALA A 456 0.78 1.44 -12.40
CA ALA A 456 2.21 1.13 -12.25
C ALA A 456 2.50 0.38 -10.93
N GLY A 457 1.85 0.77 -9.83
CA GLY A 457 1.95 0.05 -8.55
C GLY A 457 1.41 -1.38 -8.64
N VAL A 458 0.26 -1.57 -9.27
CA VAL A 458 -0.37 -2.88 -9.49
C VAL A 458 0.48 -3.73 -10.44
N SER A 459 1.11 -3.15 -11.46
CA SER A 459 2.03 -3.91 -12.32
C SER A 459 3.25 -4.39 -11.54
N CYS A 460 3.81 -3.57 -10.65
CA CYS A 460 4.91 -4.00 -9.77
C CYS A 460 4.48 -5.12 -8.81
N LEU A 461 3.26 -5.05 -8.27
CA LEU A 461 2.69 -6.10 -7.41
C LEU A 461 2.41 -7.39 -8.18
N ALA A 462 1.83 -7.30 -9.38
CA ALA A 462 1.56 -8.43 -10.25
C ALA A 462 2.87 -9.10 -10.69
N GLN A 463 3.90 -8.29 -10.99
CA GLN A 463 5.25 -8.80 -11.22
C GLN A 463 5.75 -9.53 -9.99
N LEU A 464 5.68 -8.97 -8.78
CA LEU A 464 6.12 -9.66 -7.56
C LEU A 464 5.45 -11.02 -7.36
N ILE A 465 4.14 -11.12 -7.58
CA ILE A 465 3.39 -12.39 -7.53
C ILE A 465 3.88 -13.36 -8.62
N LEU A 466 3.96 -12.90 -9.86
CA LEU A 466 4.43 -13.72 -10.99
C LEU A 466 5.85 -14.24 -10.74
N MET A 467 6.70 -13.44 -10.09
CA MET A 467 8.07 -13.81 -9.74
C MET A 467 8.13 -14.87 -8.65
N PHE A 468 7.31 -14.77 -7.61
CA PHE A 468 7.20 -15.83 -6.59
C PHE A 468 6.74 -17.14 -7.22
N ILE A 469 5.80 -17.09 -8.17
CA ILE A 469 5.32 -18.28 -8.88
C ILE A 469 6.40 -18.84 -9.81
N LEU A 470 7.05 -18.01 -10.63
CA LEU A 470 8.09 -18.44 -11.57
C LEU A 470 9.31 -19.04 -10.87
N ALA A 471 9.73 -18.46 -9.74
CA ALA A 471 10.82 -18.99 -8.93
C ALA A 471 10.51 -20.41 -8.41
N THR A 472 9.24 -20.73 -8.17
CA THR A 472 8.84 -22.09 -7.75
C THR A 472 8.79 -23.08 -8.92
N VAL A 473 8.40 -22.63 -10.12
CA VAL A 473 8.30 -23.50 -11.31
C VAL A 473 9.67 -23.86 -11.88
N GLY A 474 10.65 -22.95 -11.83
CA GLY A 474 11.96 -23.13 -12.42
C GLY A 474 12.89 -24.12 -11.69
N GLY A 475 12.48 -24.68 -10.56
CA GLY A 475 13.32 -25.58 -9.74
C GLY A 475 14.52 -24.89 -9.06
N GLU A 476 14.77 -23.61 -9.35
CA GLU A 476 15.76 -22.82 -8.62
C GLU A 476 15.35 -22.62 -7.16
N LEU A 477 16.34 -22.49 -6.29
CA LEU A 477 16.07 -22.16 -4.90
C LEU A 477 15.42 -20.76 -4.87
N PRO A 478 14.22 -20.59 -4.26
CA PRO A 478 13.55 -19.29 -4.23
C PRO A 478 14.38 -18.21 -3.53
N ILE A 479 15.36 -18.57 -2.70
CA ILE A 479 16.33 -17.64 -2.12
C ILE A 479 17.22 -17.01 -3.20
N VAL A 480 17.65 -17.80 -4.17
CA VAL A 480 18.49 -17.37 -5.30
C VAL A 480 17.65 -16.46 -6.19
N ALA A 481 16.44 -16.86 -6.56
CA ALA A 481 15.54 -15.98 -7.30
C ALA A 481 15.29 -14.65 -6.56
N VAL A 482 14.97 -14.69 -5.27
CA VAL A 482 14.76 -13.48 -4.46
C VAL A 482 16.02 -12.62 -4.39
N SER A 483 17.21 -13.18 -4.25
CA SER A 483 18.45 -12.41 -4.25
C SER A 483 18.77 -11.79 -5.61
N HIS A 484 18.46 -12.49 -6.72
CA HIS A 484 18.54 -11.94 -8.08
C HIS A 484 17.57 -10.79 -8.32
N LEU A 485 16.41 -10.81 -7.65
CA LEU A 485 15.33 -9.86 -7.90
C LEU A 485 15.25 -8.71 -6.90
N ALA A 486 15.82 -8.88 -5.71
CA ALA A 486 15.84 -7.84 -4.69
C ALA A 486 16.43 -6.52 -5.21
N PRO A 487 17.56 -6.50 -5.96
CA PRO A 487 18.08 -5.26 -6.56
C PRO A 487 17.07 -4.60 -7.51
N TRP A 488 16.31 -5.40 -8.27
CA TRP A 488 15.31 -4.91 -9.21
C TRP A 488 14.15 -4.24 -8.46
N PHE A 489 13.61 -4.87 -7.42
CA PHE A 489 12.53 -4.29 -6.62
C PHE A 489 12.96 -3.08 -5.79
N VAL A 490 14.16 -3.11 -5.21
CA VAL A 490 14.62 -2.07 -4.26
C VAL A 490 15.15 -0.83 -4.99
N ALA A 491 15.86 -0.99 -6.10
CA ALA A 491 16.50 0.12 -6.80
C ALA A 491 15.82 0.45 -8.13
N PHE A 492 15.54 -0.57 -8.93
CA PHE A 492 15.16 -0.38 -10.33
C PHE A 492 13.72 0.08 -10.50
N ALA A 493 12.76 -0.65 -9.93
CA ALA A 493 11.34 -0.30 -10.02
C ALA A 493 11.07 1.12 -9.48
N PRO A 494 11.58 1.53 -8.29
CA PRO A 494 11.42 2.90 -7.81
C PRO A 494 12.01 3.93 -8.77
N SER A 495 13.22 3.68 -9.27
CA SER A 495 13.91 4.59 -10.19
C SER A 495 13.17 4.75 -11.52
N GLN A 496 12.58 3.68 -12.05
CA GLN A 496 11.71 3.77 -13.22
C GLN A 496 10.50 4.66 -12.92
N VAL A 497 9.83 4.48 -11.78
CA VAL A 497 8.67 5.31 -11.40
C VAL A 497 9.09 6.79 -11.24
N VAL A 498 10.31 7.06 -10.75
CA VAL A 498 10.89 8.43 -10.73
C VAL A 498 10.92 9.03 -12.10
N LEU A 499 11.47 8.30 -13.06
CA LEU A 499 11.61 8.80 -14.43
C LEU A 499 10.25 8.96 -15.11
N PHE A 500 9.27 8.09 -14.81
CA PHE A 500 7.90 8.25 -15.28
C PHE A 500 7.25 9.54 -14.75
N ILE A 501 7.40 9.84 -13.47
CA ILE A 501 6.85 11.06 -12.85
C ILE A 501 7.56 12.31 -13.38
N LEU A 502 8.87 12.25 -13.57
CA LEU A 502 9.63 13.32 -14.21
C LEU A 502 9.15 13.56 -15.64
N ALA A 503 8.96 12.51 -16.44
CA ALA A 503 8.41 12.60 -17.79
C ALA A 503 7.00 13.20 -17.78
N ALA A 504 6.14 12.78 -16.85
CA ALA A 504 4.80 13.33 -16.67
C ALA A 504 4.81 14.85 -16.39
N MET A 505 5.71 15.32 -15.52
CA MET A 505 5.86 16.75 -15.26
C MET A 505 6.34 17.54 -16.48
N VAL A 506 7.19 16.94 -17.31
CA VAL A 506 7.64 17.55 -18.58
C VAL A 506 6.50 17.64 -19.59
N ILE A 507 5.68 16.58 -19.70
CA ILE A 507 4.50 16.55 -20.56
C ILE A 507 3.50 17.65 -20.16
N GLU A 508 3.23 17.83 -18.86
CA GLU A 508 2.34 18.90 -18.39
C GLU A 508 2.83 20.29 -18.78
N GLU A 509 4.14 20.53 -18.66
CA GLU A 509 4.75 21.84 -18.95
C GLU A 509 4.74 22.18 -20.44
N LYS A 510 4.97 21.19 -21.31
CA LYS A 510 5.13 21.41 -22.75
C LYS A 510 3.86 21.19 -23.57
N GLY A 511 2.95 20.34 -23.08
CA GLY A 511 1.71 20.04 -23.77
C GLY A 511 0.84 21.28 -23.93
N ARG A 512 0.65 21.74 -25.17
CA ARG A 512 -0.22 22.90 -25.47
C ARG A 512 -1.70 22.52 -25.53
N SER A 513 -2.00 21.30 -25.95
CA SER A 513 -3.36 20.77 -26.11
C SER A 513 -3.59 19.59 -25.17
N THR A 514 -4.82 19.46 -24.67
CA THR A 514 -5.28 18.34 -23.84
C THR A 514 -5.14 17.00 -24.56
N GLU A 515 -5.37 16.96 -25.88
CA GLU A 515 -5.24 15.75 -26.69
C GLU A 515 -3.77 15.32 -26.84
N SER A 516 -2.87 16.28 -27.09
CA SER A 516 -1.43 16.02 -27.17
C SER A 516 -0.88 15.49 -25.83
N LYS A 517 -1.34 16.04 -24.70
CA LYS A 517 -1.02 15.51 -23.37
C LYS A 517 -1.49 14.07 -23.22
N ARG A 518 -2.73 13.76 -23.61
CA ARG A 518 -3.30 12.40 -23.54
C ARG A 518 -2.46 11.40 -24.33
N VAL A 519 -2.11 11.72 -25.58
CA VAL A 519 -1.28 10.85 -26.42
C VAL A 519 0.11 10.66 -25.81
N ALA A 520 0.74 11.73 -25.32
CA ALA A 520 2.05 11.67 -24.69
C ALA A 520 2.05 10.81 -23.42
N TYR A 521 1.01 10.93 -22.58
CA TYR A 521 0.85 10.07 -21.40
C TYR A 521 0.70 8.61 -21.79
N TRP A 522 -0.17 8.33 -22.77
CA TRP A 522 -0.40 6.96 -23.23
C TRP A 522 0.89 6.33 -23.78
N VAL A 523 1.61 7.02 -24.66
CA VAL A 523 2.90 6.55 -25.20
C VAL A 523 3.92 6.35 -24.08
N SER A 524 4.04 7.30 -23.15
CA SER A 524 4.98 7.19 -22.04
C SER A 524 4.66 6.00 -21.13
N SER A 525 3.38 5.72 -20.86
CA SER A 525 2.96 4.56 -20.07
C SER A 525 3.23 3.24 -20.80
N VAL A 526 3.03 3.18 -22.13
CA VAL A 526 3.33 1.98 -22.93
C VAL A 526 4.84 1.69 -22.93
N ILE A 527 5.67 2.71 -23.17
CA ILE A 527 7.14 2.58 -23.14
C ILE A 527 7.60 2.13 -21.76
N PHE A 528 7.05 2.73 -20.70
CA PHE A 528 7.36 2.36 -19.33
C PHE A 528 7.02 0.89 -19.04
N GLY A 529 5.81 0.45 -19.41
CA GLY A 529 5.39 -0.94 -19.23
C GLY A 529 6.28 -1.92 -19.99
N ALA A 530 6.59 -1.64 -21.25
CA ALA A 530 7.47 -2.47 -22.08
C ALA A 530 8.89 -2.54 -21.50
N ALA A 531 9.47 -1.41 -21.07
CA ALA A 531 10.80 -1.37 -20.47
C ALA A 531 10.85 -2.11 -19.12
N SER A 532 9.81 -1.97 -18.30
CA SER A 532 9.68 -2.70 -17.02
C SER A 532 9.63 -4.21 -17.26
N VAL A 533 8.77 -4.69 -18.16
CA VAL A 533 8.68 -6.12 -18.51
C VAL A 533 9.99 -6.65 -19.08
N ALA A 534 10.60 -5.93 -20.03
CA ALA A 534 11.87 -6.34 -20.64
C ALA A 534 12.99 -6.46 -19.60
N SER A 535 13.07 -5.51 -18.66
CA SER A 535 14.06 -5.55 -17.58
C SER A 535 13.83 -6.69 -16.58
N ALA A 536 12.57 -7.00 -16.27
CA ALA A 536 12.23 -8.10 -15.39
C ALA A 536 12.59 -9.45 -16.04
N VAL A 537 12.28 -9.62 -17.33
CA VAL A 537 12.66 -10.80 -18.12
C VAL A 537 14.19 -10.93 -18.18
N ASP A 538 14.91 -9.85 -18.46
CA ASP A 538 16.38 -9.84 -18.50
C ASP A 538 16.99 -10.27 -17.14
N SER A 539 16.41 -9.83 -16.03
CA SER A 539 16.81 -10.25 -14.68
C SER A 539 16.52 -11.72 -14.38
N ILE A 540 15.43 -12.29 -14.90
CA ILE A 540 15.07 -13.71 -14.70
C ILE A 540 16.01 -14.61 -15.47
N TYR A 541 16.22 -14.31 -16.75
CA TYR A 541 16.95 -15.21 -17.66
C TYR A 541 18.46 -14.99 -17.60
N GLY A 542 18.95 -14.12 -16.72
CA GLY A 542 20.39 -13.93 -16.49
C GLY A 542 21.16 -13.44 -17.71
N LEU A 543 20.49 -12.82 -18.68
CA LEU A 543 21.12 -12.27 -19.88
C LEU A 543 22.05 -11.09 -19.52
N GLY A 544 21.79 -10.42 -18.40
CA GLY A 544 22.72 -9.52 -17.73
C GLY A 544 23.33 -10.13 -16.48
N GLY A 545 24.65 -10.05 -16.34
CA GLY A 545 25.36 -10.59 -15.18
C GLY A 545 24.79 -10.08 -13.84
N PHE A 546 24.77 -10.93 -12.83
CA PHE A 546 24.40 -10.52 -11.47
C PHE A 546 25.35 -9.40 -10.98
N PRO A 547 24.84 -8.28 -10.42
CA PRO A 547 23.49 -8.11 -9.83
C PRO A 547 22.47 -7.32 -10.64
N MET A 548 22.72 -6.91 -11.90
CA MET A 548 21.80 -6.01 -12.61
C MET A 548 21.58 -6.31 -14.09
N SER A 549 20.31 -6.22 -14.50
CA SER A 549 19.86 -6.23 -15.89
C SER A 549 20.55 -5.12 -16.71
N TYR A 550 21.21 -5.48 -17.80
CA TYR A 550 21.82 -4.51 -18.71
C TYR A 550 20.75 -3.66 -19.41
N ILE A 551 19.62 -4.27 -19.76
CA ILE A 551 18.49 -3.57 -20.38
C ILE A 551 17.92 -2.54 -19.41
N GLY A 552 17.76 -2.93 -18.14
CA GLY A 552 17.34 -2.01 -17.10
C GLY A 552 18.32 -0.84 -16.96
N MET A 553 19.60 -1.12 -16.75
CA MET A 553 20.59 -0.06 -16.56
C MET A 553 20.71 0.87 -17.78
N ALA A 554 20.67 0.33 -19.00
CA ALA A 554 20.67 1.11 -20.23
C ALA A 554 19.43 2.01 -20.33
N THR A 555 18.24 1.51 -20.00
CA THR A 555 17.01 2.31 -20.03
C THR A 555 17.03 3.41 -18.98
N LEU A 556 17.47 3.14 -17.74
CA LEU A 556 17.64 4.16 -16.71
C LEU A 556 18.67 5.22 -17.12
N ALA A 557 19.84 4.81 -17.60
CA ALA A 557 20.88 5.72 -18.05
C ALA A 557 20.38 6.62 -19.19
N LEU A 558 19.71 6.05 -20.19
CA LEU A 558 19.14 6.81 -21.31
C LEU A 558 18.10 7.83 -20.84
N MET A 559 17.22 7.43 -19.92
CA MET A 559 16.18 8.31 -19.37
C MET A 559 16.78 9.44 -18.52
N ILE A 560 17.80 9.15 -17.70
CA ILE A 560 18.52 10.16 -16.92
C ILE A 560 19.24 11.15 -17.84
N VAL A 561 19.97 10.65 -18.85
CA VAL A 561 20.66 11.50 -19.84
C VAL A 561 19.66 12.38 -20.58
N THR A 562 18.53 11.81 -21.02
CA THR A 562 17.46 12.56 -21.69
C THR A 562 16.89 13.66 -20.79
N TYR A 563 16.69 13.36 -19.50
CA TYR A 563 16.19 14.34 -18.53
C TYR A 563 17.20 15.47 -18.26
N VAL A 564 18.48 15.14 -18.08
CA VAL A 564 19.55 16.12 -17.87
C VAL A 564 19.72 17.01 -19.09
N LEU A 565 19.77 16.42 -20.29
CA LEU A 565 19.84 17.17 -21.56
C LEU A 565 18.61 18.08 -21.71
N TYR A 566 17.42 17.60 -21.36
CA TYR A 566 16.21 18.41 -21.35
C TYR A 566 16.35 19.62 -20.39
N GLY A 567 16.85 19.41 -19.17
CA GLY A 567 17.12 20.48 -18.22
C GLY A 567 18.16 21.50 -18.72
N CYS A 568 19.19 21.04 -19.45
CA CYS A 568 20.23 21.91 -20.01
C CYS A 568 19.76 22.72 -21.22
N ILE A 569 18.94 22.13 -22.09
CA ILE A 569 18.53 22.68 -23.40
C ILE A 569 17.22 23.46 -23.32
N SER A 570 16.33 23.12 -22.37
CA SER A 570 14.99 23.70 -22.31
C SER A 570 15.04 25.23 -22.21
N LYS A 571 14.46 25.89 -23.22
CA LYS A 571 14.24 27.34 -23.20
C LYS A 571 13.20 27.67 -22.11
N PRO A 572 13.34 28.81 -21.41
CA PRO A 572 12.34 29.29 -20.47
C PRO A 572 10.95 29.20 -21.08
N GLY A 573 10.00 28.57 -20.37
CA GLY A 573 8.61 28.53 -20.80
C GLY A 573 8.07 29.95 -21.00
N SER A 574 7.07 30.11 -21.86
CA SER A 574 6.42 31.41 -22.10
C SER A 574 5.86 32.03 -20.82
N LEU A 575 5.54 31.22 -19.82
CA LEU A 575 5.10 31.64 -18.48
C LEU A 575 6.18 32.37 -17.66
N ALA A 576 7.47 32.05 -17.85
CA ALA A 576 8.58 32.69 -17.13
C ALA A 576 9.00 34.03 -17.78
N LYS A 577 8.65 34.24 -19.05
CA LYS A 577 8.68 35.57 -19.63
C LYS A 577 7.47 36.31 -19.07
N GLY A 578 7.67 36.95 -17.92
CA GLY A 578 6.80 38.00 -17.39
C GLY A 578 6.73 39.21 -18.33
N LYS A 579 6.41 38.99 -19.62
CA LYS A 579 5.57 39.92 -20.34
C LYS A 579 4.32 39.96 -19.50
N GLY A 580 4.23 40.95 -18.62
CA GLY A 580 2.96 41.40 -18.11
C GLY A 580 2.04 41.37 -19.32
N VAL A 581 1.04 40.50 -19.26
CA VAL A 581 -0.09 40.55 -20.16
C VAL A 581 -0.60 41.96 -19.91
N SER A 582 -0.09 42.89 -20.72
CA SER A 582 -0.68 44.19 -20.89
C SER A 582 -2.08 43.81 -21.29
N ASP A 583 -3.00 44.08 -20.38
CA ASP A 583 -4.44 43.91 -20.46
C ASP A 583 -4.98 44.78 -21.61
N GLY A 584 -4.45 44.52 -22.80
CA GLY A 584 -4.92 45.03 -24.07
C GLY A 584 -5.99 44.07 -24.49
N GLY A 585 -7.20 44.32 -23.97
CA GLY A 585 -8.40 43.66 -24.44
C GLY A 585 -8.45 43.69 -25.95
N MET A 586 -8.46 42.49 -26.54
CA MET A 586 -9.10 42.23 -27.82
C MET A 586 -9.79 40.87 -27.70
N ASP A 587 -11.10 40.94 -27.45
CA ASP A 587 -12.11 40.40 -28.35
C ASP A 587 -12.13 38.88 -28.62
N GLU A 588 -12.07 38.03 -27.58
CA GLU A 588 -12.52 36.62 -27.71
C GLU A 588 -13.90 36.33 -27.10
N GLU A 589 -14.58 37.33 -26.52
CA GLU A 589 -15.99 37.19 -26.08
C GLU A 589 -17.01 37.55 -27.19
N SER A 590 -16.58 37.93 -28.39
CA SER A 590 -17.48 38.39 -29.46
C SER A 590 -18.04 37.28 -30.37
N ALA A 591 -17.73 36.00 -30.13
CA ALA A 591 -18.22 34.90 -30.97
C ALA A 591 -19.61 34.35 -30.57
N LEU A 592 -20.22 34.82 -29.47
CA LEU A 592 -21.49 34.27 -28.97
C LEU A 592 -22.63 35.28 -28.77
N LEU A 593 -22.42 36.58 -29.03
CA LEU A 593 -23.49 37.57 -28.96
C LEU A 593 -23.62 38.29 -30.31
N GLY A 594 -24.74 38.02 -30.97
CA GLY A 594 -25.06 38.47 -32.32
C GLY A 594 -24.93 39.98 -32.55
N SER A 595 -24.72 40.30 -33.83
CA SER A 595 -24.48 41.63 -34.37
C SER A 595 -25.33 42.73 -33.72
N LYS A 596 -24.71 43.57 -32.90
CA LYS A 596 -25.21 44.92 -32.65
C LYS A 596 -24.19 45.94 -33.14
N VAL A 597 -24.68 46.78 -34.04
CA VAL A 597 -24.01 47.91 -34.68
C VAL A 597 -23.39 48.82 -33.61
N GLN A 598 -22.06 48.93 -33.60
CA GLN A 598 -21.36 49.91 -32.77
C GLN A 598 -21.29 51.27 -33.49
N VAL A 599 -21.88 52.28 -32.84
CA VAL A 599 -21.71 53.70 -33.18
C VAL A 599 -20.35 54.16 -32.68
N LYS A 600 -19.50 54.63 -33.61
CA LYS A 600 -18.20 55.25 -33.29
C LYS A 600 -18.41 56.62 -32.64
N ILE A 601 -18.11 56.75 -31.35
CA ILE A 601 -17.96 58.06 -30.69
C ILE A 601 -16.46 58.36 -30.58
N PRO A 602 -15.96 59.45 -31.19
CA PRO A 602 -14.56 59.83 -31.09
C PRO A 602 -14.25 60.47 -29.72
N VAL A 603 -13.55 59.74 -28.86
CA VAL A 603 -13.04 60.28 -27.59
C VAL A 603 -11.69 60.97 -27.84
N ARG A 604 -11.68 62.29 -27.64
CA ARG A 604 -10.53 63.18 -27.74
C ARG A 604 -9.57 62.91 -26.56
N ARG A 605 -8.38 62.37 -26.83
CA ARG A 605 -7.33 62.12 -25.83
C ARG A 605 -6.85 63.43 -25.20
N SER A 606 -6.80 63.51 -23.88
CA SER A 606 -6.15 64.61 -23.17
C SER A 606 -4.62 64.47 -23.24
N LYS A 607 -3.94 65.58 -23.56
CA LYS A 607 -2.48 65.67 -23.57
C LYS A 607 -1.98 65.67 -22.12
N ARG A 608 -1.25 64.62 -21.71
CA ARG A 608 -0.47 64.64 -20.45
C ARG A 608 0.80 65.47 -20.66
N TYR A 609 0.99 66.43 -19.75
CA TYR A 609 2.15 67.28 -19.61
C TYR A 609 3.46 66.47 -19.52
N GLN A 610 4.43 66.80 -20.38
CA GLN A 610 5.84 66.45 -20.20
C GLN A 610 6.43 67.36 -19.11
N ALA A 611 6.84 66.78 -17.99
CA ALA A 611 7.65 67.48 -17.00
C ALA A 611 9.11 67.51 -17.48
N HIS A 612 9.67 68.71 -17.56
CA HIS A 612 11.07 69.01 -17.85
C HIS A 612 12.01 68.34 -16.83
N THR A 613 12.81 67.37 -17.27
CA THR A 613 14.05 67.00 -16.58
C THR A 613 15.10 68.07 -16.85
N ARG A 614 15.39 68.88 -15.82
CA ARG A 614 16.53 69.82 -15.78
C ARG A 614 17.84 69.04 -15.87
N ARG A 615 18.66 69.40 -16.86
CA ARG A 615 20.11 69.22 -16.84
C ARG A 615 20.68 70.01 -15.65
N LEU A 616 21.47 69.35 -14.81
CA LEU A 616 22.39 70.00 -13.87
C LEU A 616 23.81 69.52 -14.17
N SER A 617 24.71 70.50 -14.10
CA SER A 617 26.02 70.59 -14.72
C SER A 617 27.15 70.02 -13.87
N LYS A 618 28.24 69.66 -14.56
CA LYS A 618 29.67 69.74 -14.18
C LYS A 618 30.00 70.25 -12.76
N GLN A 619 30.73 69.40 -12.02
CA GLN A 619 31.84 69.66 -11.08
C GLN A 619 32.16 68.29 -10.45
N SER A 620 33.37 67.85 -10.12
CA SER A 620 34.72 68.39 -10.08
C SER A 620 35.60 67.20 -9.66
N ILE A 621 36.69 66.92 -10.38
CA ILE A 621 37.72 65.97 -9.96
C ILE A 621 38.44 66.56 -8.73
N LYS A 622 38.59 65.77 -7.65
CA LYS A 622 39.57 66.02 -6.58
C LYS A 622 40.15 64.70 -6.08
N ASP A 623 41.46 64.58 -6.25
CA ASP A 623 42.36 63.64 -5.59
C ASP A 623 42.49 63.92 -4.10
N TYR A 624 42.48 62.85 -3.29
CA TYR A 624 43.20 62.66 -2.02
C TYR A 624 43.27 61.13 -1.86
N GLY A 625 44.37 60.45 -1.56
CA GLY A 625 45.54 60.81 -0.78
C GLY A 625 45.84 59.59 0.11
N THR A 626 47.01 59.00 -0.07
CA THR A 626 47.59 57.92 0.75
C THR A 626 47.89 58.36 2.18
N MET A 627 47.56 57.52 3.18
CA MET A 627 48.28 57.41 4.48
C MET A 627 48.15 55.95 4.95
N VAL A 628 49.22 55.15 5.03
CA VAL A 628 50.28 55.08 6.06
C VAL A 628 49.81 54.43 7.38
N LYS A 629 50.48 53.32 7.70
CA LYS A 629 50.45 52.52 8.94
C LYS A 629 50.76 53.33 10.21
N PRO A 630 50.28 52.89 11.39
CA PRO A 630 50.94 53.18 12.65
C PRO A 630 51.87 52.01 13.05
N SER A 631 53.10 52.38 13.44
CA SER A 631 53.94 51.59 14.36
C SER A 631 54.30 52.50 15.52
N ASN A 632 53.89 52.09 16.72
CA ASN A 632 54.67 52.12 17.95
C ASN A 632 54.12 51.01 18.85
#